data_AF-A0A7V6SIM8-F1
#
_entry.id   AF-A0A7V6SIM8-F1
#
_cell.length_a   1.000
_cell.length_b   1.000
_cell.length_c   1.000
_cell.angle_alpha   90.00
_cell.angle_beta   90.00
_cell.angle_gamma   90.00
#
_symmetry.space_group_name_H-M   'P 1'
#
loop_
_entity.id
_entity.type
_entity.pdbx_description
1 polymer ?
#
loop_
_entity_poly.entity_id
_entity_poly.type
_entity_poly.pdbx_seq_one_letter_code
_entity_poly.pdbx_strand_id
1 'polypeptide(L)'
;DQVLSYQVIEMLVIEPDETEAIFADPTRDLITLVTCTPLGINSHRILVTAERVTPTPQDQLETAFEPPDLPGFPWWTVILGGVVTGLSVYVWRAGYQAPRVRKGAGAAGSAPRESEDDDVLLV
;
A
#
# COMPACT_ATOMS: atom_id res chain seq x y z
N ASP A 1 26.90 15.75 22.21
CA ASP A 1 26.36 14.40 21.99
C ASP A 1 27.49 13.39 21.85
N GLN A 2 27.28 12.16 22.32
CA GLN A 2 28.25 11.05 22.21
C GLN A 2 27.54 9.85 21.57
N VAL A 3 28.25 9.10 20.72
CA VAL A 3 27.74 7.88 20.08
C VAL A 3 28.37 6.68 20.78
N LEU A 4 27.53 5.77 21.27
CA LEU A 4 27.92 4.57 22.00
C LEU A 4 27.43 3.35 21.23
N SER A 5 28.32 2.41 20.93
CA SER A 5 27.97 1.16 20.23
C SER A 5 27.80 0.02 21.22
N TYR A 6 26.70 -0.71 21.08
CA TYR A 6 26.39 -1.89 21.86
C TYR A 6 26.11 -3.07 20.94
N GLN A 7 26.59 -4.26 21.28
CA GLN A 7 26.35 -5.49 20.52
C GLN A 7 25.35 -6.37 21.25
N VAL A 8 24.31 -6.81 20.56
CA VAL A 8 23.30 -7.72 21.12
C VAL A 8 23.95 -9.07 21.45
N ILE A 9 23.80 -9.49 22.70
CA ILE A 9 24.31 -10.77 23.20
C ILE A 9 23.19 -11.74 23.57
N GLU A 10 22.00 -11.23 23.87
CA GLU A 10 20.87 -12.06 24.32
C GLU A 10 19.53 -11.44 23.91
N MET A 11 18.57 -12.32 23.58
CA MET A 11 17.18 -11.96 23.37
C MET A 11 16.28 -12.96 24.08
N LEU A 12 15.42 -12.47 24.97
CA LEU A 12 14.54 -13.29 25.79
C LEU A 12 13.11 -12.78 25.73
N VAL A 13 12.13 -13.68 25.72
CA VAL A 13 10.71 -13.34 25.88
C VAL A 13 10.24 -13.85 27.23
N ILE A 14 9.72 -12.95 28.06
CA ILE A 14 9.33 -13.21 29.45
C ILE A 14 7.87 -12.82 29.70
N GLU A 15 7.31 -13.32 30.81
CA GLU A 15 6.04 -12.84 31.33
C GLU A 15 6.19 -11.42 31.93
N PRO A 16 5.10 -10.61 31.99
CA PRO A 16 5.18 -9.22 32.45
C PRO A 16 5.66 -9.05 33.89
N ASP A 17 5.45 -10.06 34.73
CA ASP A 17 5.78 -10.11 36.16
C ASP A 17 7.18 -10.69 36.44
N GLU A 18 7.83 -11.29 35.45
CA GLU A 18 9.18 -11.84 35.54
C GLU A 18 10.24 -10.72 35.45
N THR A 19 10.44 -9.99 36.55
CA THR A 19 11.39 -8.87 36.62
C THR A 19 12.84 -9.28 36.86
N GLU A 20 13.08 -10.55 37.18
CA GLU A 20 14.41 -11.06 37.56
C GLU A 20 15.41 -11.03 36.40
N ALA A 21 14.94 -11.04 35.16
CA ALA A 21 15.78 -11.02 33.97
C ALA A 21 16.44 -9.65 33.69
N ILE A 22 16.18 -8.61 34.51
CA ILE A 22 16.65 -7.22 34.29
C ILE A 22 17.64 -6.77 35.38
N PHE A 23 18.19 -7.70 36.18
CA PHE A 23 19.17 -7.31 37.20
C PHE A 23 20.47 -6.77 36.57
N ALA A 24 20.94 -5.66 37.12
CA ALA A 24 22.19 -5.04 36.68
C ALA A 24 23.40 -5.89 37.08
N ASP A 25 24.30 -6.11 36.12
CA ASP A 25 25.60 -6.71 36.38
C ASP A 25 26.61 -5.61 36.76
N PRO A 26 27.20 -5.62 37.97
CA PRO A 26 28.12 -4.56 38.39
C PRO A 26 29.46 -4.57 37.65
N THR A 27 29.75 -5.60 36.86
CA THR A 27 31.04 -5.79 36.17
C THR A 27 30.99 -5.49 34.68
N ARG A 28 29.80 -5.38 34.09
CA ARG A 28 29.58 -5.19 32.64
C ARG A 28 28.78 -3.93 32.37
N ASP A 29 29.10 -3.25 31.27
CA ASP A 29 28.30 -2.15 30.73
C ASP A 29 27.26 -2.73 29.77
N LEU A 30 26.06 -2.97 30.30
CA LEU A 30 24.95 -3.59 29.59
C LEU A 30 23.82 -2.59 29.39
N ILE A 31 23.16 -2.70 28.25
CA ILE A 31 21.85 -2.08 28.01
C ILE A 31 20.85 -3.17 27.69
N THR A 32 19.61 -3.01 28.15
CA THR A 32 18.51 -3.91 27.79
C THR A 32 17.37 -3.09 27.20
N LEU A 33 17.03 -3.36 25.94
CA LEU A 33 15.84 -2.81 25.31
C LEU A 33 14.63 -3.67 25.68
N VAL A 34 13.60 -3.04 26.22
CA VAL A 34 12.37 -3.70 26.64
C VAL A 34 11.23 -3.23 25.76
N THR A 35 10.50 -4.16 25.15
CA THR A 35 9.26 -3.83 24.43
C THR A 35 8.20 -4.92 24.60
N CYS A 36 6.97 -4.60 24.22
CA CYS A 36 5.84 -5.52 24.31
C CYS A 36 5.84 -6.49 23.12
N THR A 37 5.38 -7.71 23.37
CA THR A 37 5.18 -8.74 22.32
C THR A 37 4.04 -9.67 22.73
N PRO A 38 3.35 -10.34 21.78
CA PRO A 38 3.30 -10.09 20.34
C PRO A 38 2.59 -8.76 20.02
N LEU A 39 2.88 -8.20 18.85
CA LEU A 39 2.26 -6.95 18.38
C LEU A 39 0.73 -7.05 18.41
N GLY A 40 0.08 -6.08 19.07
CA GLY A 40 -1.38 -6.01 19.19
C GLY A 40 -1.98 -6.81 20.35
N ILE A 41 -1.23 -7.74 20.96
CA ILE A 41 -1.67 -8.50 22.15
C ILE A 41 -0.94 -8.02 23.41
N ASN A 42 0.37 -7.75 23.31
CA ASN A 42 1.22 -7.22 24.39
C ASN A 42 1.25 -8.08 25.68
N SER A 43 0.99 -9.38 25.58
CA SER A 43 0.91 -10.31 26.73
C SER A 43 2.26 -10.62 27.36
N HIS A 44 3.35 -10.42 26.63
CA HIS A 44 4.72 -10.70 27.06
C HIS A 44 5.61 -9.46 26.89
N ARG A 45 6.84 -9.55 27.39
CA ARG A 45 7.90 -8.59 27.13
C ARG A 45 9.05 -9.29 26.43
N ILE A 46 9.61 -8.64 25.42
CA ILE A 46 10.89 -9.06 24.85
C ILE A 46 11.98 -8.15 25.40
N LEU A 47 13.03 -8.78 25.92
CA LEU A 47 14.24 -8.16 26.42
C LEU A 47 15.35 -8.44 25.41
N VAL A 48 15.98 -7.38 24.92
CA VAL A 48 17.15 -7.46 24.03
C VAL A 48 18.33 -6.85 24.77
N THR A 49 19.20 -7.70 25.31
CA THR A 49 20.37 -7.27 26.09
C THR A 49 21.59 -7.17 25.19
N ALA A 50 22.30 -6.05 25.31
CA ALA A 50 23.48 -5.73 24.53
C ALA A 50 24.61 -5.24 25.43
N GLU A 51 25.84 -5.57 25.06
CA GLU A 51 27.06 -5.21 25.79
C GLU A 51 27.86 -4.14 25.06
N ARG A 52 28.52 -3.27 25.83
CA ARG A 52 29.28 -2.14 25.30
C ARG A 52 30.47 -2.58 24.44
N VAL A 53 30.55 -2.04 23.22
CA VAL A 53 31.72 -2.17 22.35
C VAL A 53 32.62 -0.94 22.55
N THR A 54 33.87 -1.17 22.97
CA THR A 54 34.87 -0.12 23.18
C THR A 54 36.16 -0.42 22.42
N PRO A 55 36.71 0.54 21.64
CA PRO A 55 36.16 1.87 21.34
C PRO A 55 34.95 1.81 20.39
N THR A 56 34.15 2.86 20.37
CA THR A 56 33.07 3.02 19.37
C THR A 56 33.68 2.96 17.96
N PRO A 57 33.21 2.07 17.07
CA PRO A 57 33.69 1.98 15.69
C PRO A 57 33.51 3.30 14.92
N GLN A 58 34.51 3.68 14.12
CA GLN A 58 34.54 4.98 13.42
C GLN A 58 33.41 5.13 12.38
N ASP A 59 33.06 4.05 11.68
CA ASP A 59 31.93 3.99 10.75
C ASP A 59 30.60 4.36 11.41
N GLN A 60 30.39 3.94 12.66
CA GLN A 60 29.18 4.27 13.40
C GLN A 60 29.18 5.73 13.88
N LEU A 61 30.34 6.34 14.10
CA LEU A 61 30.44 7.76 14.44
C LEU A 61 30.05 8.66 13.26
N GLU A 62 30.50 8.29 12.06
CA GLU A 62 30.24 9.03 10.83
C GLU A 62 28.75 8.97 10.44
N THR A 63 28.14 7.78 10.51
CA THR A 63 26.76 7.55 10.08
C THR A 63 25.71 7.91 11.14
N ALA A 64 26.08 8.12 12.41
CA ALA A 64 25.13 8.34 13.50
C ALA A 64 24.14 9.50 13.28
N PHE A 65 24.52 10.48 12.47
CA PHE A 65 23.71 11.66 12.17
C PHE A 65 23.24 11.73 10.72
N GLU A 66 23.48 10.69 9.92
CA GLU A 66 23.00 10.63 8.55
C GLU A 66 21.47 10.43 8.56
N PRO A 67 20.71 11.17 7.72
CA PRO A 67 19.28 10.97 7.63
C PRO A 67 18.96 9.52 7.21
N PRO A 68 17.88 8.92 7.75
CA PRO A 68 17.54 7.54 7.43
C PRO A 68 17.17 7.36 5.96
N ASP A 69 17.62 6.25 5.35
CA ASP A 69 17.33 5.82 3.97
C ASP A 69 15.89 5.31 3.78
N LEU A 70 14.91 6.07 4.27
CA LEU A 70 13.50 5.77 4.02
C LEU A 70 13.13 6.26 2.62
N PRO A 71 12.41 5.46 1.82
CA PRO A 71 11.89 5.94 0.55
C PRO A 71 11.02 7.17 0.82
N GLY A 72 11.37 8.29 0.20
CA GLY A 72 10.70 9.58 0.40
C GLY A 72 9.28 9.59 -0.19
N PHE A 73 8.98 10.63 -0.96
CA PHE A 73 7.64 10.78 -1.51
C PHE A 73 7.22 9.54 -2.36
N PRO A 74 6.01 8.99 -2.16
CA PRO A 74 5.53 7.80 -2.87
C PRO A 74 5.25 8.10 -4.35
N TRP A 75 6.25 8.05 -5.22
CA TRP A 75 6.14 8.39 -6.65
C TRP A 75 5.10 7.58 -7.44
N TRP A 76 4.73 6.40 -6.96
CA TRP A 76 3.62 5.62 -7.52
C TRP A 76 2.29 6.38 -7.51
N THR A 77 2.11 7.35 -6.60
CA THR A 77 0.92 8.22 -6.56
C THR A 77 0.82 9.12 -7.78
N VAL A 78 1.94 9.62 -8.32
CA VAL A 78 1.96 10.44 -9.55
C VAL A 78 1.54 9.60 -10.75
N ILE A 79 2.03 8.36 -10.83
CA ILE A 79 1.66 7.42 -11.88
C ILE A 79 0.16 7.10 -11.81
N LEU A 80 -0.34 6.72 -10.63
CA LEU A 80 -1.78 6.45 -10.45
C LEU A 80 -2.63 7.68 -10.76
N GLY A 81 -2.22 8.86 -10.30
CA GLY A 81 -2.89 10.13 -10.60
C GLY A 81 -2.92 10.42 -12.10
N GLY A 82 -1.81 10.19 -12.81
CA GLY A 82 -1.73 10.31 -14.26
C GLY A 82 -2.65 9.31 -14.98
N VAL A 83 -2.69 8.05 -14.55
CA VAL A 83 -3.58 7.01 -15.10
C VAL A 83 -5.04 7.38 -14.87
N VAL A 84 -5.43 7.77 -13.65
CA VAL A 84 -6.80 8.18 -13.32
C VAL A 84 -7.22 9.40 -14.13
N THR A 85 -6.34 10.39 -14.27
CA THR A 85 -6.60 11.59 -15.08
C THR A 85 -6.76 11.20 -16.56
N GLY A 86 -5.86 10.36 -17.09
CA GLY A 86 -5.92 9.87 -18.47
C GLY A 86 -7.18 9.08 -18.78
N LEU A 87 -7.58 8.16 -17.89
CA LEU A 87 -8.83 7.40 -18.01
C LEU A 87 -10.05 8.31 -17.93
N SER A 88 -10.05 9.28 -17.02
CA SER A 88 -11.14 10.26 -16.89
C SER A 88 -11.30 11.10 -18.15
N VAL A 89 -10.19 11.60 -18.71
CA VAL A 89 -10.17 12.35 -19.98
C VAL A 89 -10.61 11.46 -21.14
N TYR A 90 -10.15 10.22 -21.19
CA TYR A 90 -10.55 9.26 -22.22
C TYR A 90 -12.06 9.01 -22.19
N VAL A 91 -12.63 8.70 -21.01
CA VAL A 91 -14.06 8.49 -20.83
C VAL A 91 -14.85 9.76 -21.16
N TRP A 92 -14.38 10.94 -20.75
CA TRP A 92 -14.98 12.21 -21.13
C TRP A 92 -14.99 12.38 -22.65
N ARG A 93 -13.85 12.21 -23.34
CA ARG A 93 -13.79 12.34 -24.81
C ARG A 93 -14.64 11.29 -25.53
N ALA A 94 -14.64 10.04 -25.07
CA ALA A 94 -15.42 8.96 -25.68
C ALA A 94 -16.93 9.10 -25.41
N GLY A 95 -17.31 9.55 -24.21
CA GLY A 95 -18.70 9.80 -23.82
C GLY A 95 -19.33 11.00 -24.53
N TYR A 96 -18.54 12.03 -24.85
CA TYR A 96 -18.98 13.13 -25.71
C TYR A 96 -19.14 12.72 -27.19
N GLN A 97 -18.57 11.58 -27.61
CA GLN A 97 -18.74 11.03 -28.95
C GLN A 97 -19.91 10.06 -29.09
N ALA A 98 -20.73 9.85 -28.04
CA ALA A 98 -21.96 9.06 -28.16
C ALA A 98 -22.91 9.73 -29.19
N PRO A 99 -23.22 9.07 -30.33
CA PRO A 99 -24.10 9.64 -31.34
C PRO A 99 -25.50 9.85 -30.75
N ARG A 100 -26.12 11.00 -31.06
CA ARG A 100 -27.54 11.26 -30.75
C ARG A 100 -28.38 10.10 -31.30
N VAL A 101 -29.01 9.35 -30.39
CA VAL A 101 -30.03 8.34 -30.76
C VAL A 101 -31.13 9.05 -31.54
N ARG A 102 -31.27 8.76 -32.84
CA ARG A 102 -32.33 9.32 -33.69
C ARG A 102 -33.66 8.69 -33.29
N LYS A 103 -34.50 9.45 -32.55
CA LYS A 103 -35.87 9.07 -32.21
C LYS A 103 -36.85 9.67 -33.23
N GLY A 104 -37.38 8.80 -34.10
CA GLY A 104 -38.74 8.79 -34.69
C GLY A 104 -39.24 9.91 -35.64
N ALA A 105 -39.79 9.48 -36.80
CA ALA A 105 -40.99 9.98 -37.52
C ALA A 105 -40.94 9.42 -38.96
N GLY A 106 -41.92 8.74 -39.57
CA GLY A 106 -43.36 8.71 -39.35
C GLY A 106 -44.07 9.76 -40.21
N ALA A 107 -44.31 9.49 -41.50
CA ALA A 107 -45.36 10.07 -42.37
C ALA A 107 -45.18 9.53 -43.82
N ALA A 108 -46.10 8.68 -44.32
CA ALA A 108 -47.17 9.03 -45.27
C ALA A 108 -46.66 9.28 -46.71
N GLY A 109 -47.18 8.71 -47.79
CA GLY A 109 -48.25 7.77 -48.13
C GLY A 109 -48.01 7.39 -49.61
N SER A 110 -48.50 6.28 -50.15
CA SER A 110 -49.79 6.27 -50.85
C SER A 110 -50.16 4.84 -51.28
N ALA A 111 -51.38 4.44 -50.98
CA ALA A 111 -52.15 3.42 -51.70
C ALA A 111 -53.47 4.09 -52.14
N PRO A 112 -54.39 3.49 -52.91
CA PRO A 112 -54.37 2.19 -53.61
C PRO A 112 -54.92 2.25 -55.06
N ARG A 113 -54.94 1.12 -55.79
CA ARG A 113 -56.00 0.80 -56.76
C ARG A 113 -56.22 -0.72 -56.82
N GLU A 114 -57.46 -1.06 -57.14
CA GLU A 114 -58.29 -2.18 -56.72
C GLU A 114 -58.38 -3.30 -57.78
N SER A 115 -58.74 -4.52 -57.31
CA SER A 115 -59.45 -5.65 -57.97
C SER A 115 -59.08 -6.08 -59.39
N GLU A 116 -58.82 -7.38 -59.60
CA GLU A 116 -59.84 -8.33 -60.12
C GLU A 116 -59.21 -9.73 -60.33
N ASP A 117 -60.08 -10.72 -60.23
CA ASP A 117 -59.98 -12.18 -60.26
C ASP A 117 -59.14 -12.91 -61.33
N ASP A 118 -59.03 -14.23 -61.07
CA ASP A 118 -58.83 -15.37 -61.98
C ASP A 118 -57.43 -15.64 -62.56
N ASP A 119 -56.77 -16.72 -62.10
CA ASP A 119 -56.87 -17.99 -62.83
C ASP A 119 -56.10 -19.15 -62.16
N VAL A 120 -56.67 -20.33 -62.36
CA VAL A 120 -56.26 -21.65 -61.88
C VAL A 120 -55.37 -22.33 -62.95
N LEU A 121 -54.54 -23.29 -62.50
CA LEU A 121 -54.07 -24.51 -63.21
C LEU A 121 -52.66 -24.56 -63.88
N LEU A 122 -52.01 -25.73 -63.61
CA LEU A 122 -50.93 -26.46 -64.33
C LEU A 122 -49.50 -25.91 -64.15
N VAL A 123 -48.51 -26.67 -63.64
CA VAL A 123 -48.17 -28.10 -63.73
C VAL A 123 -47.53 -28.59 -62.45
#